data_AF-A0A951SYY5-F1
#
_entry.id   AF-A0A951SYY5-F1
#
_cell.length_a   1.000
_cell.length_b   1.000
_cell.length_c   1.000
_cell.angle_alpha   90.00
_cell.angle_beta   90.00
_cell.angle_gamma   90.00
#
_symmetry.space_group_name_H-M   'P 1'
#
loop_
_entity.id
_entity.type
_entity.pdbx_description
1 polymer ?
#
loop_
_entity_poly.entity_id
_entity_poly.type
_entity_poly.pdbx_seq_one_letter_code
_entity_poly.pdbx_strand_id
1 'polypeptide(L)'
;MAEVEILFDNSDRGLPLDMDEVSIGRRIYPGSASEYILNGKRATRREIDQLLMDTGIGKTAYSIMEQGRMSEILKASPEERRLLFDEAAGISRFKAEKFETEKKLEDTKQNMLRLNDILREKEKELSHLDKQARKTRDYLKLKEHLDSRDLNLRYLKHIDFKEKEQKASERLAELLEKKNQVFEQITAREKEAEQLEKQNQADLESMQNLDREYHQSIAQIESLVERLSEVDIHLVDRKTKLDQVRERYKAEKKFHTSIEKKFQESQQLVFDLGQEIDIVQSSLEKTVNQLKEYNDQYQTNQKRQEELSKAIEQIDIEQKSLLNELRSITEDLINSIENRQKDLQEGEKKRHKVGESIRSKLNELEKLSQNLKEKLNQN
;
A
#
# COMPACT_ATOMS: atom_id res chain seq x y z
N MET A 1 -15.23 63.32 -144.30
CA MET A 1 -15.15 61.87 -144.51
C MET A 1 -15.11 61.64 -146.00
N ALA A 2 -14.19 60.83 -146.48
CA ALA A 2 -14.14 60.42 -147.88
C ALA A 2 -14.34 58.90 -147.94
N GLU A 3 -15.18 58.44 -148.86
CA GLU A 3 -15.46 57.03 -149.08
C GLU A 3 -15.32 56.75 -150.58
N VAL A 4 -14.66 55.64 -150.89
CA VAL A 4 -14.57 55.10 -152.23
C VAL A 4 -15.02 53.64 -152.14
N GLU A 5 -15.96 53.26 -152.98
CA GLU A 5 -16.40 51.88 -153.14
C GLU A 5 -16.21 51.47 -154.60
N ILE A 6 -15.60 50.31 -154.79
CA ILE A 6 -15.40 49.70 -156.10
C ILE A 6 -16.22 48.40 -156.13
N LEU A 7 -17.05 48.26 -157.14
CA LEU A 7 -17.79 47.05 -157.42
C LEU A 7 -17.04 46.23 -158.47
N PHE A 8 -16.73 44.99 -158.14
CA PHE A 8 -16.10 44.02 -159.03
C PHE A 8 -17.14 43.00 -159.48
N ASP A 9 -17.19 42.73 -160.79
CA ASP A 9 -17.84 41.53 -161.32
C ASP A 9 -16.93 40.33 -161.01
N ASN A 10 -17.45 39.37 -160.26
CA ASN A 10 -16.76 38.15 -159.81
C ASN A 10 -17.42 36.89 -160.42
N SER A 11 -18.07 37.03 -161.58
CA SER A 11 -18.64 35.91 -162.34
C SER A 11 -17.59 34.86 -162.75
N ASP A 12 -16.33 35.28 -162.92
CA ASP A 12 -15.19 34.41 -163.23
C ASP A 12 -14.58 33.72 -161.99
N ARG A 13 -15.07 34.06 -160.79
CA ARG A 13 -14.56 33.60 -159.49
C ARG A 13 -13.06 33.88 -159.30
N GLY A 14 -12.56 34.99 -159.88
CA GLY A 14 -11.20 35.46 -159.65
C GLY A 14 -10.93 35.85 -158.19
N LEU A 15 -11.98 36.27 -157.46
CA LEU A 15 -11.95 36.44 -156.01
C LEU A 15 -12.52 35.17 -155.33
N PRO A 16 -11.91 34.66 -154.25
CA PRO A 16 -12.37 33.47 -153.53
C PRO A 16 -13.61 33.76 -152.66
N LEU A 17 -14.67 34.27 -153.28
CA LEU A 17 -15.97 34.58 -152.68
C LEU A 17 -17.08 34.01 -153.56
N ASP A 18 -18.12 33.46 -152.94
CA ASP A 18 -19.23 32.78 -153.62
C ASP A 18 -20.30 33.73 -154.21
N MET A 19 -19.97 35.01 -154.36
CA MET A 19 -20.88 36.04 -154.86
C MET A 19 -20.46 36.53 -156.24
N ASP A 20 -21.44 36.76 -157.11
CA ASP A 20 -21.23 37.23 -158.49
C ASP A 20 -20.82 38.71 -158.54
N GLU A 21 -21.18 39.50 -157.53
CA GLU A 21 -20.73 40.88 -157.37
C GLU A 21 -20.04 41.04 -156.02
N VAL A 22 -18.87 41.68 -156.01
CA VAL A 22 -18.09 41.94 -154.80
C VAL A 22 -17.81 43.44 -154.68
N SER A 23 -18.28 44.07 -153.61
CA SER A 23 -17.99 45.47 -153.30
C SER A 23 -16.85 45.59 -152.28
N ILE A 24 -15.84 46.40 -152.62
CA ILE A 24 -14.73 46.73 -151.72
C ILE A 24 -14.74 48.25 -151.50
N GLY A 25 -14.98 48.65 -150.26
CA GLY A 25 -15.02 50.04 -149.83
C GLY A 25 -13.86 50.40 -148.92
N ARG A 26 -13.40 51.65 -149.02
CA ARG A 26 -12.47 52.26 -148.06
C ARG A 26 -13.03 53.61 -147.60
N ARG A 27 -13.19 53.74 -146.28
CA ARG A 27 -13.59 54.99 -145.62
C ARG A 27 -12.39 55.63 -144.93
N ILE A 28 -12.21 56.93 -145.12
CA ILE A 28 -11.17 57.72 -144.47
C ILE A 28 -11.83 58.84 -143.65
N TYR A 29 -11.44 58.90 -142.37
CA TYR A 29 -11.87 59.92 -141.43
C TYR A 29 -10.75 60.98 -141.24
N PRO A 30 -11.11 62.26 -141.02
CA PRO A 30 -10.13 63.27 -140.60
C PRO A 30 -9.47 62.81 -139.28
N GLY A 31 -8.14 62.66 -139.25
CA GLY A 31 -7.40 62.17 -138.06
C GLY A 31 -6.77 60.76 -138.19
N SER A 32 -6.52 60.28 -139.42
CA SER A 32 -5.77 59.04 -139.73
C SER A 32 -6.47 57.71 -139.44
N ALA A 33 -7.75 57.71 -139.09
CA ALA A 33 -8.53 56.47 -139.04
C ALA A 33 -9.00 56.09 -140.46
N SER A 34 -8.66 54.86 -140.89
CA SER A 34 -9.15 54.25 -142.13
C SER A 34 -9.88 52.95 -141.82
N GLU A 35 -11.04 52.77 -142.44
CA GLU A 35 -11.87 51.56 -142.30
C GLU A 35 -12.02 50.89 -143.67
N TYR A 36 -11.90 49.56 -143.70
CA TYR A 36 -12.10 48.75 -144.89
C TYR A 36 -13.45 48.03 -144.80
N ILE A 37 -14.13 47.95 -145.94
CA ILE A 37 -15.46 47.39 -146.07
C ILE A 37 -15.44 46.37 -147.20
N LEU A 38 -15.99 45.20 -146.95
CA LEU A 38 -16.20 44.14 -147.94
C LEU A 38 -17.69 43.78 -147.93
N ASN A 39 -18.39 44.01 -149.04
CA ASN A 39 -19.82 43.73 -149.20
C ASN A 39 -20.66 44.31 -148.05
N GLY A 40 -20.40 45.57 -147.70
CA GLY A 40 -21.07 46.29 -146.61
C GLY A 40 -20.64 45.91 -145.18
N LYS A 41 -19.78 44.89 -144.98
CA LYS A 41 -19.28 44.48 -143.66
C LYS A 41 -17.89 45.05 -143.39
N ARG A 42 -17.62 45.38 -142.12
CA ARG A 42 -16.27 45.77 -141.66
C ARG A 42 -15.30 44.62 -141.88
N ALA A 43 -14.20 44.89 -142.56
CA ALA A 43 -13.10 43.96 -142.77
C ALA A 43 -11.79 44.56 -142.25
N THR A 44 -10.86 43.70 -141.85
CA THR A 44 -9.51 44.14 -141.52
C THR A 44 -8.70 44.35 -142.79
N ARG A 45 -7.69 45.23 -142.72
CA ARG A 45 -6.75 45.42 -143.83
C ARG A 45 -6.13 44.10 -144.30
N ARG A 46 -5.77 43.21 -143.35
CA ARG A 46 -5.16 41.92 -143.64
C ARG A 46 -6.09 41.02 -144.46
N GLU A 47 -7.38 41.03 -144.17
CA GLU A 47 -8.38 40.26 -144.93
C GLU A 47 -8.54 40.79 -146.36
N ILE A 48 -8.58 42.11 -146.55
CA ILE A 48 -8.62 42.70 -147.90
C ILE A 48 -7.32 42.43 -148.67
N ASP A 49 -6.17 42.58 -148.03
CA ASP A 49 -4.86 42.31 -148.63
C ASP A 49 -4.74 40.82 -149.03
N GLN A 50 -5.27 39.89 -148.23
CA GLN A 50 -5.34 38.46 -148.56
C GLN A 50 -6.33 38.16 -149.68
N LEU A 51 -7.49 38.83 -149.71
CA LEU A 51 -8.51 38.63 -150.73
C LEU A 51 -8.04 39.08 -152.12
N LEU A 52 -7.31 40.20 -152.18
CA LEU A 52 -6.74 40.74 -153.43
C LEU A 52 -5.40 40.09 -153.81
N MET A 53 -4.86 39.22 -152.96
CA MET A 53 -3.66 38.45 -153.26
C MET A 53 -3.97 37.50 -154.43
N ASP A 54 -3.04 37.37 -155.38
CA ASP A 54 -3.17 36.54 -156.59
C ASP A 54 -4.19 37.02 -157.65
N THR A 55 -4.88 38.14 -157.42
CA THR A 55 -5.79 38.78 -158.41
C THR A 55 -5.08 39.75 -159.38
N GLY A 56 -3.83 40.08 -159.08
CA GLY A 56 -3.05 41.09 -159.81
C GLY A 56 -3.41 42.55 -159.48
N ILE A 57 -4.41 42.80 -158.60
CA ILE A 57 -4.90 44.13 -158.17
C ILE A 57 -4.42 44.50 -156.74
N GLY A 58 -3.53 43.69 -156.15
CA GLY A 58 -2.97 43.91 -154.81
C GLY A 58 -2.12 45.17 -154.62
N LYS A 59 -1.53 45.33 -153.42
CA LYS A 59 -0.71 46.51 -153.04
C LYS A 59 0.47 46.76 -154.01
N THR A 60 0.97 45.71 -154.64
CA THR A 60 2.05 45.73 -155.64
C THR A 60 1.54 45.28 -157.01
N ALA A 61 0.25 45.54 -157.28
CA ALA A 61 -0.40 45.37 -158.57
C ALA A 61 0.49 45.87 -159.71
N TYR A 62 0.90 44.96 -160.58
CA TYR A 62 1.51 45.30 -161.87
C TYR A 62 0.46 45.88 -162.83
N SER A 63 -0.83 45.70 -162.52
CA SER A 63 -1.97 46.12 -163.34
C SER A 63 -2.27 47.63 -163.28
N ILE A 64 -1.75 48.35 -162.28
CA ILE A 64 -1.96 49.80 -162.11
C ILE A 64 -0.66 50.54 -162.43
N MET A 65 -0.66 51.26 -163.55
CA MET A 65 0.49 52.04 -164.03
C MET A 65 0.39 53.49 -163.56
N GLU A 66 0.93 53.75 -162.37
CA GLU A 66 1.09 55.12 -161.86
C GLU A 66 2.21 55.85 -162.61
N GLN A 67 2.09 57.18 -162.74
CA GLN A 67 3.11 57.98 -163.41
C GLN A 67 4.45 57.87 -162.65
N GLY A 68 5.50 57.38 -163.33
CA GLY A 68 6.83 57.17 -162.74
C GLY A 68 7.12 55.73 -162.30
N ARG A 69 6.11 54.86 -162.19
CA ARG A 69 6.25 53.46 -161.73
C ARG A 69 7.14 52.60 -162.63
N MET A 70 7.16 52.89 -163.94
CA MET A 70 8.08 52.22 -164.87
C MET A 70 9.55 52.50 -164.55
N SER A 71 9.88 53.73 -164.16
CA SER A 71 11.23 54.12 -163.76
C SER A 71 11.64 53.47 -162.43
N GLU A 72 10.68 53.28 -161.52
CA GLU A 72 10.90 52.60 -160.24
C GLU A 72 11.18 51.11 -160.43
N ILE A 73 10.42 50.41 -161.27
CA ILE A 73 10.65 48.98 -161.57
C ILE A 73 12.04 48.77 -162.21
N LEU A 74 12.47 49.69 -163.09
CA LEU A 74 13.80 49.64 -163.71
C LEU A 74 14.94 49.90 -162.71
N LYS A 75 14.71 50.75 -161.70
CA LYS A 75 15.69 51.07 -160.64
C LYS A 75 15.63 50.15 -159.43
N ALA A 76 14.58 49.33 -159.30
CA ALA A 76 14.37 48.43 -158.18
C ALA A 76 15.52 47.44 -158.00
N SER A 77 15.86 47.14 -156.75
CA SER A 77 16.86 46.13 -156.40
C SER A 77 16.42 44.73 -156.90
N PRO A 78 17.36 43.80 -157.10
CA PRO A 78 17.02 42.43 -157.50
C PRO A 78 16.01 41.74 -156.57
N GLU A 79 16.02 42.06 -155.27
CA GLU A 79 15.08 41.52 -154.27
C GLU A 79 13.67 42.08 -154.43
N GLU A 80 13.54 43.41 -154.58
CA GLU A 80 12.24 44.06 -154.83
C GLU A 80 11.64 43.62 -156.17
N ARG A 81 12.49 43.48 -157.19
CA ARG A 81 12.08 42.97 -158.51
C ARG A 81 11.63 41.52 -158.42
N ARG A 82 12.28 40.69 -157.60
CA ARG A 82 11.87 39.30 -157.35
C ARG A 82 10.50 39.24 -156.67
N LEU A 83 10.21 40.13 -155.71
CA LEU A 83 8.91 40.20 -155.06
C LEU A 83 7.78 40.49 -156.08
N LEU A 84 8.02 41.43 -157.00
CA LEU A 84 7.11 41.73 -158.10
C LEU A 84 6.87 40.52 -159.02
N PHE A 85 7.93 39.79 -159.38
CA PHE A 85 7.80 38.57 -160.18
C PHE A 85 7.13 37.42 -159.44
N ASP A 86 7.40 37.25 -158.14
CA ASP A 86 6.80 36.21 -157.30
C ASP A 86 5.28 36.44 -157.13
N GLU A 87 4.85 37.70 -157.09
CA GLU A 87 3.43 38.08 -157.07
C GLU A 87 2.77 37.89 -158.44
N ALA A 88 3.44 38.26 -159.54
CA ALA A 88 2.96 37.97 -160.88
C ALA A 88 2.85 36.46 -161.16
N ALA A 89 3.69 35.65 -160.51
CA ALA A 89 3.64 34.19 -160.58
C ALA A 89 2.63 33.55 -159.59
N GLY A 90 1.99 34.33 -158.72
CA GLY A 90 1.03 33.81 -157.72
C GLY A 90 1.64 32.93 -156.62
N ILE A 91 2.95 33.04 -156.36
CA ILE A 91 3.67 32.18 -155.38
C ILE A 91 3.76 32.85 -154.00
N SER A 92 3.54 34.17 -153.92
CA SER A 92 3.67 34.96 -152.70
C SER A 92 2.77 34.47 -151.55
N ARG A 93 1.56 34.01 -151.84
CA ARG A 93 0.64 33.45 -150.84
C ARG A 93 1.23 32.21 -150.16
N PHE A 94 1.68 31.23 -150.95
CA PHE A 94 2.25 29.98 -150.44
C PHE A 94 3.54 30.23 -149.63
N LYS A 95 4.35 31.22 -150.01
CA LYS A 95 5.53 31.61 -149.23
C LYS A 95 5.16 32.19 -147.85
N ALA A 96 4.11 33.02 -147.78
CA ALA A 96 3.63 33.58 -146.51
C ALA A 96 3.02 32.50 -145.59
N GLU A 97 2.19 31.61 -146.14
CA GLU A 97 1.61 30.47 -145.40
C GLU A 97 2.69 29.52 -144.87
N LYS A 98 3.73 29.25 -145.68
CA LYS A 98 4.89 28.45 -145.27
C LYS A 98 5.61 29.08 -144.08
N PHE A 99 5.92 30.37 -144.13
CA PHE A 99 6.62 31.07 -143.04
C PHE A 99 5.81 31.07 -141.73
N GLU A 100 4.50 31.33 -141.79
CA GLU A 100 3.65 31.29 -140.60
C GLU A 100 3.56 29.87 -140.00
N THR A 101 3.51 28.85 -140.86
CA THR A 101 3.47 27.45 -140.43
C THR A 101 4.79 27.02 -139.81
N GLU A 102 5.93 27.43 -140.40
CA GLU A 102 7.27 27.20 -139.83
C GLU A 102 7.42 27.86 -138.46
N LYS A 103 6.94 29.10 -138.30
CA LYS A 103 6.94 29.78 -137.01
C LYS A 103 6.09 29.05 -135.96
N LYS A 104 4.86 28.66 -136.31
CA LYS A 104 3.99 27.88 -135.41
C LYS A 104 4.62 26.54 -135.04
N LEU A 105 5.28 25.88 -135.99
CA LEU A 105 5.99 24.62 -135.74
C LEU A 105 7.13 24.84 -134.73
N GLU A 106 7.91 25.91 -134.88
CA GLU A 106 8.98 26.21 -133.93
C GLU A 106 8.45 26.52 -132.52
N ASP A 107 7.38 27.31 -132.42
CA ASP A 107 6.71 27.59 -131.14
C ASP A 107 6.20 26.30 -130.47
N THR A 108 5.62 25.37 -131.26
CA THR A 108 5.19 24.06 -130.73
C THR A 108 6.35 23.19 -130.27
N LYS A 109 7.49 23.21 -130.97
CA LYS A 109 8.70 22.50 -130.53
C LYS A 109 9.22 23.04 -129.21
N GLN A 110 9.24 24.36 -129.04
CA GLN A 110 9.65 24.98 -127.77
C GLN A 110 8.69 24.60 -126.63
N ASN A 111 7.38 24.62 -126.88
CA ASN A 111 6.39 24.17 -125.90
C ASN A 111 6.59 22.70 -125.50
N MET A 112 6.90 21.82 -126.46
CA MET A 112 7.20 20.41 -126.18
C MET A 112 8.47 20.23 -125.34
N LEU A 113 9.51 21.03 -125.57
CA LEU A 113 10.71 21.01 -124.73
C LEU A 113 10.37 21.40 -123.28
N ARG A 114 9.61 22.48 -123.10
CA ARG A 114 9.17 22.93 -121.77
C ARG A 114 8.29 21.89 -121.07
N LEU A 115 7.38 21.23 -121.79
CA LEU A 115 6.57 20.15 -121.23
C LEU A 115 7.42 18.97 -120.78
N ASN A 116 8.44 18.59 -121.55
CA ASN A 116 9.37 17.52 -121.15
C ASN A 116 10.15 17.89 -119.89
N ASP A 117 10.57 19.14 -119.73
CA ASP A 117 11.26 19.59 -118.52
C ASP A 117 10.34 19.52 -117.28
N ILE A 118 9.10 20.00 -117.40
CA ILE A 118 8.09 19.89 -116.34
C ILE A 118 7.82 18.42 -115.99
N LEU A 119 7.70 17.56 -117.01
CA LEU A 119 7.46 16.14 -116.80
C LEU A 119 8.62 15.49 -116.05
N ARG A 120 9.87 15.79 -116.42
CA ARG A 120 11.07 15.31 -115.69
C ARG A 120 11.12 15.80 -114.25
N GLU A 121 10.70 17.04 -113.99
CA GLU A 121 10.60 17.57 -112.63
C GLU A 121 9.54 16.80 -111.81
N LYS A 122 8.36 16.56 -112.39
CA LYS A 122 7.30 15.80 -111.73
C LYS A 122 7.65 14.33 -111.51
N GLU A 123 8.39 13.70 -112.42
CA GLU A 123 8.94 12.36 -112.20
C GLU A 123 9.91 12.31 -111.02
N LYS A 124 10.75 13.34 -110.84
CA LYS A 124 11.65 13.45 -109.68
C LYS A 124 10.87 13.62 -108.37
N GLU A 125 9.85 14.48 -108.36
CA GLU A 125 8.95 14.65 -107.20
C GLU A 125 8.28 13.32 -106.83
N LEU A 126 7.72 12.60 -107.82
CA LEU A 126 7.10 11.29 -107.61
C LEU A 126 8.08 10.26 -107.07
N SER A 127 9.32 10.22 -107.59
CA SER A 127 10.37 9.34 -107.07
C SER A 127 10.70 9.62 -105.61
N HIS A 128 10.75 10.90 -105.23
CA HIS A 128 10.98 11.30 -103.83
C HIS A 128 9.80 10.89 -102.93
N LEU A 129 8.57 11.14 -103.38
CA LEU A 129 7.35 10.74 -102.67
C LEU A 129 7.23 9.22 -102.51
N ASP A 130 7.59 8.42 -103.51
CA ASP A 130 7.58 6.95 -103.39
C ASP A 130 8.60 6.48 -102.34
N LYS A 131 9.80 7.07 -102.32
CA LYS A 131 10.81 6.77 -101.28
C LYS A 131 10.31 7.13 -99.88
N GLN A 132 9.66 8.28 -99.72
CA GLN A 132 9.06 8.68 -98.45
C GLN A 132 7.94 7.72 -98.04
N ALA A 133 7.03 7.39 -98.94
CA ALA A 133 5.93 6.46 -98.68
C ALA A 133 6.43 5.07 -98.27
N ARG A 134 7.47 4.54 -98.93
CA ARG A 134 8.11 3.28 -98.53
C ARG A 134 8.68 3.36 -97.12
N LYS A 135 9.48 4.40 -96.80
CA LYS A 135 10.02 4.59 -95.45
C LYS A 135 8.93 4.69 -94.39
N THR A 136 7.84 5.41 -94.67
CA THR A 136 6.71 5.53 -93.75
C THR A 136 6.00 4.20 -93.55
N ARG A 137 5.79 3.40 -94.60
CA ARG A 137 5.21 2.05 -94.47
C ARG A 137 6.10 1.14 -93.61
N ASP A 138 7.41 1.16 -93.82
CA ASP A 138 8.34 0.36 -93.04
C ASP A 138 8.38 0.81 -91.57
N TYR A 139 8.37 2.12 -91.33
CA TYR A 139 8.26 2.70 -89.98
C TYR A 139 6.98 2.25 -89.27
N LEU A 140 5.83 2.30 -89.95
CA LEU A 140 4.55 1.90 -89.35
C LEU A 140 4.53 0.42 -88.98
N LYS A 141 5.06 -0.45 -89.84
CA LYS A 141 5.21 -1.89 -89.52
C LYS A 141 6.14 -2.10 -88.33
N LEU A 142 7.28 -1.42 -88.29
CA LEU A 142 8.22 -1.55 -87.19
C LEU A 142 7.64 -1.01 -85.88
N LYS A 143 6.87 0.07 -85.95
CA LYS A 143 6.15 0.65 -84.81
C LYS A 143 5.11 -0.32 -84.26
N GLU A 144 4.31 -0.96 -85.12
CA GLU A 144 3.35 -1.98 -84.71
C GLU A 144 4.03 -3.16 -84.02
N HIS A 145 5.16 -3.63 -84.58
CA HIS A 145 5.97 -4.65 -83.91
C HIS A 145 6.50 -4.19 -82.55
N LEU A 146 7.02 -2.97 -82.46
CA LEU A 146 7.52 -2.40 -81.20
C LEU A 146 6.40 -2.29 -80.17
N ASP A 147 5.25 -1.73 -80.53
CA ASP A 147 4.10 -1.59 -79.65
C ASP A 147 3.61 -2.97 -79.15
N SER A 148 3.59 -3.98 -80.03
CA SER A 148 3.24 -5.36 -79.64
C SER A 148 4.26 -5.97 -78.66
N ARG A 149 5.56 -5.71 -78.85
CA ARG A 149 6.62 -6.22 -77.98
C ARG A 149 6.63 -5.50 -76.64
N ASP A 150 6.41 -4.19 -76.64
CA ASP A 150 6.28 -3.37 -75.44
C ASP A 150 5.07 -3.79 -74.60
N LEU A 151 3.93 -4.07 -75.23
CA LEU A 151 2.76 -4.59 -74.53
C LEU A 151 3.07 -5.95 -73.87
N ASN A 152 3.71 -6.86 -74.60
CA ASN A 152 4.13 -8.16 -74.07
C ASN A 152 5.12 -8.02 -72.91
N LEU A 153 6.10 -7.12 -73.03
CA LEU A 153 7.07 -6.85 -71.97
C LEU A 153 6.39 -6.30 -70.71
N ARG A 154 5.44 -5.35 -70.88
CA ARG A 154 4.66 -4.80 -69.78
C ARG A 154 3.81 -5.88 -69.11
N TYR A 155 3.20 -6.77 -69.89
CA TYR A 155 2.44 -7.90 -69.37
C TYR A 155 3.31 -8.86 -68.56
N LEU A 156 4.49 -9.24 -69.07
CA LEU A 156 5.44 -10.10 -68.35
C LEU A 156 5.92 -9.44 -67.04
N LYS A 157 6.25 -8.14 -67.08
CA LYS A 157 6.61 -7.39 -65.87
C LYS A 157 5.46 -7.33 -64.87
N HIS A 158 4.24 -7.17 -65.34
CA HIS A 158 3.06 -7.17 -64.47
C HIS A 158 2.87 -8.52 -63.77
N ILE A 159 3.06 -9.63 -64.49
CA ILE A 159 3.04 -10.98 -63.88
C ILE A 159 4.14 -11.12 -62.82
N ASP A 160 5.39 -10.76 -63.14
CA ASP A 160 6.51 -10.83 -62.18
C ASP A 160 6.25 -9.97 -60.93
N PHE A 161 5.71 -8.76 -61.10
CA PHE A 161 5.33 -7.92 -59.96
C PHE A 161 4.20 -8.54 -59.13
N LYS A 162 3.20 -9.14 -59.77
CA LYS A 162 2.10 -9.80 -59.07
C LYS A 162 2.58 -11.04 -58.30
N GLU A 163 3.49 -11.82 -58.86
CA GLU A 163 4.12 -12.94 -58.14
C GLU A 163 4.94 -12.47 -56.94
N LYS A 164 5.70 -11.37 -57.09
CA LYS A 164 6.45 -10.76 -55.99
C LYS A 164 5.54 -10.21 -54.90
N GLU A 165 4.44 -9.56 -55.29
CA GLU A 165 3.42 -9.07 -54.37
C GLU A 165 2.78 -10.23 -53.60
N GLN A 166 2.41 -11.31 -54.28
CA GLN A 166 1.86 -12.49 -53.64
C GLN A 166 2.85 -13.11 -52.64
N LYS A 167 4.11 -13.33 -53.04
CA LYS A 167 5.15 -13.85 -52.14
C LYS A 167 5.39 -12.93 -50.94
N ALA A 168 5.36 -11.62 -51.14
CA ALA A 168 5.49 -10.65 -50.06
C ALA A 168 4.29 -10.70 -49.11
N SER A 169 3.08 -10.85 -49.64
CA SER A 169 1.84 -11.00 -48.87
C SER A 169 1.83 -12.29 -48.04
N GLU A 170 2.21 -13.42 -48.64
CA GLU A 170 2.37 -14.71 -47.96
C GLU A 170 3.40 -14.59 -46.83
N ARG A 171 4.56 -13.97 -47.12
CA ARG A 171 5.60 -13.75 -46.11
C ARG A 171 5.15 -12.82 -44.97
N LEU A 172 4.36 -11.81 -45.29
CA LEU A 172 3.78 -10.91 -44.28
C LEU A 172 2.79 -11.67 -43.38
N ALA A 173 1.95 -12.53 -43.96
CA ALA A 173 1.02 -13.36 -43.21
C ALA A 173 1.77 -14.32 -42.25
N GLU A 174 2.82 -15.00 -42.73
CA GLU A 174 3.68 -15.85 -41.89
C GLU A 174 4.31 -15.07 -40.72
N LEU A 175 4.80 -13.85 -40.99
CA LEU A 175 5.42 -13.01 -39.96
C LEU A 175 4.40 -12.52 -38.93
N LEU A 176 3.18 -12.20 -39.37
CA LEU A 176 2.09 -11.82 -38.47
C LEU A 176 1.67 -12.99 -37.58
N GLU A 177 1.59 -14.21 -38.13
CA GLU A 177 1.30 -15.40 -37.34
C GLU A 177 2.39 -15.66 -36.30
N LYS A 178 3.67 -15.60 -36.70
CA LYS A 178 4.80 -15.72 -35.77
C LYS A 178 4.78 -14.65 -34.69
N LYS A 179 4.46 -13.40 -35.05
CA LYS A 179 4.32 -12.30 -34.09
C LYS A 179 3.22 -12.62 -33.08
N ASN A 180 2.07 -13.10 -33.53
CA ASN A 180 0.95 -13.44 -32.64
C ASN A 180 1.31 -14.61 -31.71
N GLN A 181 1.95 -15.66 -32.22
CA GLN A 181 2.45 -16.77 -31.39
C GLN A 181 3.43 -16.30 -30.32
N VAL A 182 4.38 -15.43 -30.67
CA VAL A 182 5.32 -14.84 -29.71
C VAL A 182 4.59 -13.98 -28.68
N PHE A 183 3.59 -13.20 -29.12
CA PHE A 183 2.79 -12.38 -28.21
C PHE A 183 1.99 -13.24 -27.22
N GLU A 184 1.37 -14.32 -27.67
CA GLU A 184 0.71 -15.31 -26.81
C GLU A 184 1.69 -15.92 -25.81
N GLN A 185 2.89 -16.31 -26.24
CA GLN A 185 3.93 -16.81 -25.33
C GLN A 185 4.36 -15.78 -24.28
N ILE A 186 4.52 -14.51 -24.67
CA ILE A 186 4.84 -13.42 -23.74
C ILE A 186 3.72 -13.26 -22.71
N THR A 187 2.46 -13.17 -23.16
CA THR A 187 1.32 -13.00 -22.23
C THR A 187 1.14 -14.19 -21.29
N ALA A 188 1.44 -15.42 -21.75
CA ALA A 188 1.44 -16.61 -20.89
C ALA A 188 2.54 -16.54 -19.83
N ARG A 189 3.75 -16.11 -20.21
CA ARG A 189 4.88 -15.92 -19.29
C ARG A 189 4.65 -14.79 -18.30
N GLU A 190 4.01 -13.70 -18.71
CA GLU A 190 3.63 -12.60 -17.81
C GLU A 190 2.64 -13.08 -16.74
N LYS A 191 1.64 -13.88 -17.12
CA LYS A 191 0.71 -14.50 -16.15
C LYS A 191 1.41 -15.45 -15.19
N GLU A 192 2.32 -16.27 -15.69
CA GLU A 192 3.12 -17.18 -14.86
C GLU A 192 4.00 -16.40 -13.87
N ALA A 193 4.63 -15.31 -14.32
CA ALA A 193 5.41 -14.41 -13.46
C ALA A 193 4.54 -13.73 -12.39
N GLU A 194 3.36 -13.21 -12.75
CA GLU A 194 2.43 -12.60 -11.78
C GLU A 194 1.96 -13.62 -10.72
N GLN A 195 1.74 -14.87 -11.13
CA GLN A 195 1.36 -15.95 -10.21
C GLN A 195 2.50 -16.32 -9.26
N LEU A 196 3.74 -16.38 -9.77
CA LEU A 196 4.94 -16.59 -8.95
C LEU A 196 5.19 -15.42 -7.98
N GLU A 197 4.97 -14.18 -8.40
CA GLU A 197 5.07 -13.01 -7.52
C GLU A 197 4.06 -13.08 -6.37
N LYS A 198 2.80 -13.45 -6.66
CA LYS A 198 1.78 -13.67 -5.62
C LYS A 198 2.16 -14.78 -4.65
N GLN A 199 2.72 -15.88 -5.15
CA GLN A 199 3.21 -16.97 -4.31
C GLN A 199 4.36 -16.51 -3.42
N ASN A 200 5.37 -15.84 -3.99
CA ASN A 200 6.50 -15.29 -3.22
C ASN A 200 6.03 -14.29 -2.16
N GLN A 201 5.02 -13.47 -2.45
CA GLN A 201 4.46 -12.54 -1.47
C GLN A 201 3.74 -13.28 -0.33
N ALA A 202 2.96 -14.31 -0.63
CA ALA A 202 2.32 -15.15 0.38
C ALA A 202 3.33 -15.92 1.24
N ASP A 203 4.41 -16.41 0.64
CA ASP A 203 5.52 -17.08 1.33
C ASP A 203 6.28 -16.10 2.23
N LEU A 204 6.51 -14.86 1.77
CA LEU A 204 7.13 -13.81 2.58
C LEU A 204 6.26 -13.43 3.78
N GLU A 205 4.95 -13.27 3.59
CA GLU A 205 4.00 -13.02 4.68
C GLU A 205 3.98 -14.18 5.69
N SER A 206 4.00 -15.42 5.20
CA SER A 206 4.08 -16.62 6.05
C SER A 206 5.38 -16.66 6.83
N MET A 207 6.51 -16.32 6.21
CA MET A 207 7.81 -16.24 6.85
C MET A 207 7.84 -15.15 7.93
N GLN A 208 7.28 -13.96 7.65
CA GLN A 208 7.19 -12.86 8.63
C GLN A 208 6.29 -13.23 9.82
N ASN A 209 5.19 -13.94 9.58
CA ASN A 209 4.33 -14.42 10.66
C ASN A 209 5.06 -15.44 11.53
N LEU A 210 5.76 -16.40 10.92
CA LEU A 210 6.55 -17.39 11.64
C LEU A 210 7.68 -16.75 12.45
N ASP A 211 8.37 -15.75 11.88
CA ASP A 211 9.42 -14.98 12.57
C ASP A 211 8.85 -14.21 13.77
N ARG A 212 7.65 -13.64 13.63
CA ARG A 212 6.93 -12.99 14.73
C ARG A 212 6.56 -13.97 15.83
N GLU A 213 6.04 -15.15 15.49
CA GLU A 213 5.72 -16.21 16.45
C GLU A 213 6.98 -16.73 17.17
N TYR A 214 8.08 -16.87 16.42
CA TYR A 214 9.37 -17.26 16.96
C TYR A 214 9.90 -16.22 17.96
N HIS A 215 9.87 -14.93 17.62
CA HIS A 215 10.25 -13.85 18.52
C HIS A 215 9.33 -13.72 19.74
N GLN A 216 8.02 -13.95 19.59
CA GLN A 216 7.11 -14.00 20.73
C GLN A 216 7.43 -15.17 21.67
N SER A 217 7.74 -16.34 21.10
CA SER A 217 8.13 -17.53 21.87
C SER A 217 9.44 -17.30 22.62
N ILE A 218 10.43 -16.64 21.99
CA ILE A 218 11.67 -16.23 22.66
C ILE A 218 11.37 -15.29 23.83
N ALA A 219 10.58 -14.23 23.62
CA ALA A 219 10.24 -13.29 24.67
C ALA A 219 9.52 -13.97 25.85
N GLN A 220 8.64 -14.94 25.57
CA GLN A 220 8.01 -15.76 26.60
C GLN A 220 9.04 -16.59 27.37
N ILE A 221 9.96 -17.26 26.67
CA ILE A 221 11.05 -18.04 27.30
C ILE A 221 11.92 -17.13 28.16
N GLU A 222 12.34 -15.97 27.66
CA GLU A 222 13.14 -14.99 28.42
C GLU A 222 12.41 -14.55 29.69
N SER A 223 11.11 -14.23 29.61
CA SER A 223 10.32 -13.88 30.79
C SER A 223 10.19 -15.01 31.81
N LEU A 224 10.11 -16.26 31.34
CA LEU A 224 10.08 -17.43 32.21
C LEU A 224 11.44 -17.69 32.87
N VAL A 225 12.53 -17.49 32.13
CA VAL A 225 13.90 -17.57 32.66
C VAL A 225 14.12 -16.50 33.73
N GLU A 226 13.67 -15.27 33.51
CA GLU A 226 13.76 -14.20 34.50
C GLU A 226 12.97 -14.55 35.78
N ARG A 227 11.72 -15.01 35.64
CA ARG A 227 10.91 -15.50 36.78
C ARG A 227 11.56 -16.66 37.52
N LEU A 228 12.17 -17.61 36.81
CA LEU A 228 12.90 -18.72 37.44
C LEU A 228 14.09 -18.19 38.23
N SER A 229 14.82 -17.21 37.70
CA SER A 229 15.93 -16.59 38.43
C SER A 229 15.46 -15.87 39.71
N GLU A 230 14.33 -15.17 39.67
CA GLU A 230 13.73 -14.55 40.86
C GLU A 230 13.33 -15.61 41.90
N VAL A 231 12.69 -16.70 41.45
CA VAL A 231 12.33 -17.82 42.32
C VAL A 231 13.57 -18.46 42.94
N ASP A 232 14.65 -18.64 42.18
CA ASP A 232 15.92 -19.17 42.70
C ASP A 232 16.51 -18.24 43.77
N ILE A 233 16.52 -16.93 43.55
CA ILE A 233 16.95 -15.94 44.55
C ILE A 233 16.09 -16.05 45.82
N HIS A 234 14.77 -16.15 45.66
CA HIS A 234 13.84 -16.32 46.78
C HIS A 234 14.03 -17.65 47.51
N LEU A 235 14.34 -18.74 46.81
CA LEU A 235 14.64 -20.03 47.42
C LEU A 235 15.94 -19.98 48.22
N VAL A 236 16.97 -19.32 47.69
CA VAL A 236 18.23 -19.11 48.41
C VAL A 236 17.99 -18.29 49.68
N ASP A 237 17.25 -17.17 49.61
CA ASP A 237 16.90 -16.36 50.78
C ASP A 237 16.03 -17.12 51.80
N ARG A 238 15.06 -17.92 51.33
CA ARG A 238 14.28 -18.79 52.23
C ARG A 238 15.16 -19.84 52.91
N LYS A 239 16.13 -20.41 52.19
CA LYS A 239 17.04 -21.41 52.73
C LYS A 239 17.94 -20.80 53.81
N THR A 240 18.52 -19.62 53.57
CA THR A 240 19.33 -18.91 54.57
C THR A 240 18.51 -18.52 55.80
N LYS A 241 17.27 -18.02 55.62
CA LYS A 241 16.34 -17.76 56.74
C LYS A 241 16.02 -19.03 57.52
N LEU A 242 15.80 -20.16 56.84
CA LEU A 242 15.51 -21.44 57.48
C LEU A 242 16.71 -21.97 58.25
N ASP A 243 17.92 -21.80 57.72
CA ASP A 243 19.16 -22.15 58.42
C ASP A 243 19.38 -21.26 59.66
N GLN A 244 19.09 -19.95 59.59
CA GLN A 244 19.10 -19.07 60.76
C GLN A 244 18.09 -19.51 61.83
N VAL A 245 16.87 -19.89 61.43
CA VAL A 245 15.86 -20.41 62.36
C VAL A 245 16.32 -21.74 62.96
N ARG A 246 16.96 -22.62 62.19
CA ARG A 246 17.53 -23.88 62.71
C ARG A 246 18.63 -23.63 63.72
N GLU A 247 19.53 -22.69 63.48
CA GLU A 247 20.58 -22.34 64.45
C GLU A 247 20.00 -21.70 65.72
N ARG A 248 19.00 -20.82 65.59
CA ARG A 248 18.24 -20.31 66.74
C ARG A 248 17.56 -21.43 67.52
N TYR A 249 16.89 -22.35 66.84
CA TYR A 249 16.24 -23.50 67.48
C TYR A 249 17.25 -24.40 68.20
N LYS A 250 18.44 -24.65 67.62
CA LYS A 250 19.52 -25.38 68.31
C LYS A 250 20.02 -24.65 69.55
N ALA A 251 20.20 -23.33 69.47
CA ALA A 251 20.61 -22.51 70.61
C ALA A 251 19.56 -22.51 71.72
N GLU A 252 18.28 -22.38 71.35
CA GLU A 252 17.16 -22.39 72.28
C GLU A 252 16.94 -23.77 72.90
N LYS A 253 17.12 -24.86 72.13
CA LYS A 253 17.13 -26.23 72.67
C LYS A 253 18.27 -26.44 73.67
N LYS A 254 19.48 -25.92 73.39
CA LYS A 254 20.60 -25.96 74.35
C LYS A 254 20.29 -25.15 75.61
N PHE A 255 19.66 -23.98 75.46
CA PHE A 255 19.22 -23.15 76.58
C PHE A 255 18.12 -23.84 77.41
N HIS A 256 17.18 -24.53 76.77
CA HIS A 256 16.17 -25.31 77.46
C HIS A 256 16.80 -26.47 78.25
N THR A 257 17.76 -27.19 77.67
CA THR A 257 18.48 -28.24 78.41
C THR A 257 19.30 -27.73 79.60
N SER A 258 19.81 -26.49 79.54
CA SER A 258 20.51 -25.90 80.68
C SER A 258 19.56 -25.38 81.76
N ILE A 259 18.38 -24.88 81.39
CA ILE A 259 17.30 -24.58 82.34
C ILE A 259 16.82 -25.86 83.02
N GLU A 260 16.61 -26.94 82.27
CA GLU A 260 16.16 -28.22 82.82
C GLU A 260 17.15 -28.76 83.86
N LYS A 261 18.46 -28.66 83.58
CA LYS A 261 19.51 -29.01 84.56
C LYS A 261 19.45 -28.14 85.81
N LYS A 262 19.30 -26.82 85.67
CA LYS A 262 19.17 -25.91 86.81
C LYS A 262 17.89 -26.16 87.62
N PHE A 263 16.81 -26.57 86.96
CA PHE A 263 15.56 -26.95 87.62
C PHE A 263 15.72 -28.25 88.40
N GLN A 264 16.39 -29.26 87.85
CA GLN A 264 16.72 -30.50 88.58
C GLN A 264 17.62 -30.23 89.80
N GLU A 265 18.63 -29.37 89.65
CA GLU A 265 19.49 -28.94 90.76
C GLU A 265 18.69 -28.21 91.86
N SER A 266 17.77 -27.31 91.50
CA SER A 266 16.93 -26.63 92.49
C SER A 266 15.92 -27.58 93.16
N GLN A 267 15.42 -28.58 92.43
CA GLN A 267 14.50 -29.59 92.97
C GLN A 267 15.19 -30.49 93.99
N GLN A 268 16.46 -30.88 93.74
CA GLN A 268 17.28 -31.57 94.74
C GLN A 268 17.52 -30.70 95.96
N LEU A 269 17.83 -29.42 95.78
CA LEU A 269 18.03 -28.49 96.90
C LEU A 269 16.77 -28.36 97.77
N VAL A 270 15.59 -28.26 97.17
CA VAL A 270 14.30 -28.21 97.89
C VAL A 270 14.03 -29.51 98.64
N PHE A 271 14.39 -30.67 98.06
CA PHE A 271 14.25 -31.96 98.73
C PHE A 271 15.15 -32.09 99.96
N ASP A 272 16.41 -31.66 99.86
CA ASP A 272 17.37 -31.69 100.98
C ASP A 272 16.95 -30.74 102.11
N LEU A 273 16.52 -29.52 101.77
CA LEU A 273 15.96 -28.56 102.74
C LEU A 273 14.66 -29.07 103.39
N GLY A 274 13.84 -29.82 102.66
CA GLY A 274 12.64 -30.47 103.21
C GLY A 274 12.98 -31.51 104.30
N GLN A 275 14.01 -32.33 104.07
CA GLN A 275 14.47 -33.30 105.09
C GLN A 275 15.03 -32.61 106.34
N GLU A 276 15.75 -31.49 106.18
CA GLU A 276 16.23 -30.71 107.33
C GLU A 276 15.07 -30.12 108.15
N ILE A 277 14.01 -29.62 107.50
CA ILE A 277 12.82 -29.09 108.18
C ILE A 277 12.09 -30.19 108.97
N ASP A 278 11.93 -31.39 108.41
CA ASP A 278 11.27 -32.51 109.10
C ASP A 278 12.06 -32.97 110.35
N ILE A 279 13.39 -32.97 110.27
CA ILE A 279 14.25 -33.27 111.42
C ILE A 279 14.07 -32.22 112.52
N VAL A 280 14.05 -30.92 112.16
CA VAL A 280 13.86 -29.82 113.11
C VAL A 280 12.44 -29.86 113.73
N GLN A 281 11.39 -30.13 112.94
CA GLN A 281 10.03 -30.27 113.46
C GLN A 281 9.89 -31.42 114.46
N SER A 282 10.48 -32.58 114.17
CA SER A 282 10.47 -33.73 115.10
C SER A 282 11.20 -33.43 116.42
N SER A 283 12.21 -32.57 116.39
CA SER A 283 12.93 -32.12 117.59
C SER A 283 12.12 -31.09 118.41
N LEU A 284 11.33 -30.25 117.73
CA LEU A 284 10.45 -29.26 118.35
C LEU A 284 9.23 -29.91 119.01
N GLU A 285 8.61 -30.91 118.39
CA GLU A 285 7.49 -31.64 119.00
C GLU A 285 7.89 -32.36 120.29
N LYS A 286 9.11 -32.92 120.35
CA LYS A 286 9.65 -33.55 121.57
C LYS A 286 9.82 -32.55 122.71
N THR A 287 10.33 -31.35 122.43
CA THR A 287 10.53 -30.32 123.46
C THR A 287 9.20 -29.69 123.92
N VAL A 288 8.23 -29.52 123.02
CA VAL A 288 6.88 -29.02 123.37
C VAL A 288 6.12 -30.01 124.26
N ASN A 289 6.23 -31.31 124.01
CA ASN A 289 5.58 -32.32 124.87
C ASN A 289 6.21 -32.40 126.26
N GLN A 290 7.54 -32.27 126.37
CA GLN A 290 8.22 -32.19 127.67
C GLN A 290 7.80 -30.95 128.48
N LEU A 291 7.56 -29.81 127.82
CA LEU A 291 7.10 -28.58 128.47
C LEU A 291 5.65 -28.66 128.96
N LYS A 292 4.76 -29.36 128.24
CA LYS A 292 3.36 -29.57 128.68
C LYS A 292 3.28 -30.41 129.96
N GLU A 293 4.08 -31.48 130.04
CA GLU A 293 4.10 -32.39 131.19
C GLU A 293 4.61 -31.70 132.47
N TYR A 294 5.62 -30.81 132.34
CA TYR A 294 6.12 -30.00 133.46
C TYR A 294 5.10 -28.94 133.93
N ASN A 295 4.30 -28.39 133.02
CA ASN A 295 3.31 -27.35 133.35
C ASN A 295 2.08 -27.92 134.07
N ASP A 296 1.63 -29.13 133.72
CA ASP A 296 0.53 -29.82 134.42
C ASP A 296 0.90 -30.21 135.86
N GLN A 297 2.17 -30.55 136.11
CA GLN A 297 2.71 -30.79 137.46
C GLN A 297 2.77 -29.50 138.30
N TYR A 298 3.01 -28.35 137.68
CA TYR A 298 3.02 -27.06 138.36
C TYR A 298 1.62 -26.63 138.80
N GLN A 299 0.60 -26.75 137.93
CA GLN A 299 -0.77 -26.34 138.25
C GLN A 299 -1.44 -27.20 139.34
N THR A 300 -1.11 -28.48 139.43
CA THR A 300 -1.63 -29.37 140.49
C THR A 300 -1.07 -29.04 141.87
N ASN A 301 0.22 -28.66 141.95
CA ASN A 301 0.82 -28.23 143.22
C ASN A 301 0.31 -26.86 143.69
N GLN A 302 0.02 -25.93 142.77
CA GLN A 302 -0.48 -24.60 143.11
C GLN A 302 -1.89 -24.66 143.74
N LYS A 303 -2.80 -25.46 143.19
CA LYS A 303 -4.15 -25.66 143.77
C LYS A 303 -4.12 -26.26 145.17
N ARG A 304 -3.17 -27.17 145.42
CA ARG A 304 -2.98 -27.80 146.73
C ARG A 304 -2.50 -26.81 147.80
N GLN A 305 -1.76 -25.78 147.40
CA GLN A 305 -1.26 -24.73 148.30
C GLN A 305 -2.36 -23.74 148.72
N GLU A 306 -3.30 -23.40 147.81
CA GLU A 306 -4.43 -22.51 148.11
C GLU A 306 -5.47 -23.13 149.06
N GLU A 307 -5.72 -24.44 148.97
CA GLU A 307 -6.65 -25.14 149.88
C GLU A 307 -6.12 -25.22 151.32
N LEU A 308 -4.82 -25.45 151.49
CA LEU A 308 -4.16 -25.48 152.79
C LEU A 308 -4.10 -24.09 153.46
N SER A 309 -3.98 -23.01 152.68
CA SER A 309 -4.00 -21.63 153.20
C SER A 309 -5.37 -21.26 153.79
N LYS A 310 -6.47 -21.66 153.14
CA LYS A 310 -7.83 -21.34 153.61
C LYS A 310 -8.20 -22.10 154.88
N ALA A 311 -7.69 -23.32 155.05
CA ALA A 311 -7.90 -24.10 156.27
C ALA A 311 -7.19 -23.48 157.50
N ILE A 312 -6.05 -22.82 157.32
CA ILE A 312 -5.29 -22.18 158.41
C ILE A 312 -5.97 -20.88 158.89
N GLU A 313 -6.56 -20.09 157.99
CA GLU A 313 -7.30 -18.86 158.37
C GLU A 313 -8.57 -19.16 159.18
N GLN A 314 -9.26 -20.26 158.91
CA GLN A 314 -10.49 -20.64 159.62
C GLN A 314 -10.22 -21.07 161.07
N ILE A 315 -9.08 -21.72 161.34
CA ILE A 315 -8.69 -22.14 162.69
C ILE A 315 -8.27 -20.93 163.56
N ASP A 316 -7.67 -19.89 162.97
CA ASP A 316 -7.23 -18.69 163.71
C ASP A 316 -8.42 -17.80 164.17
N ILE A 317 -9.52 -17.82 163.42
CA ILE A 317 -10.76 -17.11 163.77
C ILE A 317 -11.50 -17.84 164.91
N GLU A 318 -11.52 -19.17 164.92
CA GLU A 318 -12.11 -19.97 166.01
C GLU A 318 -11.32 -19.82 167.32
N GLN A 319 -9.98 -19.79 167.26
CA GLN A 319 -9.14 -19.56 168.46
C GLN A 319 -9.38 -18.21 169.14
N LYS A 320 -9.59 -17.13 168.38
CA LYS A 320 -9.84 -15.79 168.92
C LYS A 320 -11.22 -15.65 169.59
N SER A 321 -12.21 -16.44 169.16
CA SER A 321 -13.55 -16.42 169.77
C SER A 321 -13.58 -17.12 171.13
N LEU A 322 -12.88 -18.26 171.28
CA LEU A 322 -12.81 -19.02 172.53
C LEU A 322 -12.05 -18.28 173.65
N LEU A 323 -11.04 -17.47 173.28
CA LEU A 323 -10.22 -16.70 174.23
C LEU A 323 -10.97 -15.52 174.86
N ASN A 324 -11.98 -14.97 174.17
CA ASN A 324 -12.81 -13.89 174.70
C ASN A 324 -13.95 -14.43 175.59
N GLU A 325 -14.49 -15.62 175.32
CA GLU A 325 -15.46 -16.27 176.22
C GLU A 325 -14.82 -16.71 177.54
N LEU A 326 -13.56 -17.17 177.52
CA LEU A 326 -12.83 -17.53 178.74
C LEU A 326 -12.55 -16.33 179.66
N ARG A 327 -12.42 -15.12 179.11
CA ARG A 327 -12.14 -13.90 179.89
C ARG A 327 -13.36 -13.39 180.65
N SER A 328 -14.56 -13.47 180.06
CA SER A 328 -15.79 -13.02 180.74
C SER A 328 -16.18 -13.95 181.90
N ILE A 329 -15.88 -15.25 181.80
CA ILE A 329 -16.16 -16.23 182.86
C ILE A 329 -15.23 -16.03 184.07
N THR A 330 -14.01 -15.52 183.87
CA THR A 330 -13.07 -15.26 184.97
C THR A 330 -13.39 -14.00 185.78
N GLU A 331 -14.00 -12.97 185.19
CA GLU A 331 -14.42 -11.76 185.92
C GLU A 331 -15.68 -11.99 186.76
N ASP A 332 -16.59 -12.86 186.32
CA ASP A 332 -17.78 -13.25 187.08
C ASP A 332 -17.46 -14.16 188.29
N LEU A 333 -16.43 -15.01 188.19
CA LEU A 333 -16.05 -15.90 189.29
C LEU A 333 -15.37 -15.15 190.46
N ILE A 334 -14.54 -14.14 190.18
CA ILE A 334 -13.82 -13.37 191.21
C ILE A 334 -14.80 -12.54 192.07
N ASN A 335 -15.81 -11.92 191.44
CA ASN A 335 -16.86 -11.20 192.16
C ASN A 335 -17.78 -12.11 193.01
N SER A 336 -17.90 -13.40 192.66
CA SER A 336 -18.67 -14.37 193.43
C SER A 336 -17.94 -14.91 194.68
N ILE A 337 -16.61 -14.85 194.71
CA ILE A 337 -15.78 -15.39 195.80
C ILE A 337 -15.51 -14.32 196.88
N GLU A 338 -15.31 -13.05 196.52
CA GLU A 338 -15.11 -11.98 197.51
C GLU A 338 -16.37 -11.69 198.34
N ASN A 339 -17.57 -11.80 197.75
CA ASN A 339 -18.82 -11.67 198.49
C ASN A 339 -19.08 -12.86 199.44
N ARG A 340 -18.50 -14.02 199.17
CA ARG A 340 -18.71 -15.25 199.96
C ARG A 340 -17.75 -15.40 201.15
N GLN A 341 -16.67 -14.62 201.20
CA GLN A 341 -15.81 -14.54 202.39
C GLN A 341 -16.29 -13.52 203.43
N LYS A 342 -17.07 -12.51 203.04
CA LYS A 342 -17.71 -11.57 203.99
C LYS A 342 -18.81 -12.22 204.82
N ASP A 343 -19.54 -13.20 204.27
CA ASP A 343 -20.67 -13.84 204.97
C ASP A 343 -20.27 -14.98 205.93
N LEU A 344 -19.04 -15.50 205.85
CA LEU A 344 -18.65 -16.71 206.60
C LEU A 344 -18.00 -16.46 207.97
N GLN A 345 -17.54 -15.24 208.27
CA GLN A 345 -17.05 -14.90 209.63
C GLN A 345 -18.10 -14.23 210.53
N GLU A 346 -19.20 -13.70 209.98
CA GLU A 346 -20.38 -13.35 210.80
C GLU A 346 -21.17 -14.59 211.25
N GLY A 347 -20.95 -15.75 210.63
CA GLY A 347 -21.64 -17.01 210.93
C GLY A 347 -21.18 -17.75 212.20
N GLU A 348 -19.91 -17.68 212.61
CA GLU A 348 -19.44 -18.44 213.79
C GLU A 348 -19.54 -17.68 215.11
N LYS A 349 -19.77 -16.36 215.06
CA LYS A 349 -20.26 -15.62 216.24
C LYS A 349 -21.65 -16.07 216.71
N LYS A 350 -22.42 -16.79 215.89
CA LYS A 350 -23.72 -17.39 216.30
C LYS A 350 -23.63 -18.84 216.82
N ARG A 351 -22.48 -19.52 216.75
CA ARG A 351 -22.27 -20.85 217.39
C ARG A 351 -21.61 -20.79 218.76
N HIS A 352 -21.43 -19.58 219.29
CA HIS A 352 -21.00 -19.34 220.66
C HIS A 352 -22.10 -19.59 221.72
N LYS A 353 -23.35 -19.98 221.39
CA LYS A 353 -24.46 -19.99 222.38
C LYS A 353 -25.37 -21.22 222.44
N VAL A 354 -25.14 -22.28 221.65
CA VAL A 354 -26.04 -23.46 221.60
C VAL A 354 -25.39 -24.76 222.12
N GLY A 355 -24.07 -24.78 222.38
CA GLY A 355 -23.35 -25.96 222.90
C GLY A 355 -23.20 -26.05 224.43
N GLU A 356 -23.36 -24.95 225.16
CA GLU A 356 -23.34 -24.91 226.64
C GLU A 356 -24.60 -25.55 227.28
N SER A 357 -25.64 -25.89 226.50
CA SER A 357 -26.95 -26.32 227.01
C SER A 357 -27.29 -27.81 226.79
N ILE A 358 -26.53 -28.55 225.96
CA ILE A 358 -26.94 -29.91 225.52
C ILE A 358 -26.28 -31.09 226.25
N ARG A 359 -25.20 -30.95 227.03
CA ARG A 359 -24.66 -32.09 227.83
C ARG A 359 -24.23 -31.79 229.27
N SER A 360 -24.81 -30.74 229.86
CA SER A 360 -25.31 -30.79 231.24
C SER A 360 -26.32 -31.95 231.46
N LYS A 361 -26.90 -32.52 230.38
CA LYS A 361 -27.67 -33.78 230.36
C LYS A 361 -26.84 -35.08 230.19
N LEU A 362 -25.49 -35.01 230.16
CA LEU A 362 -24.61 -36.20 230.38
C LEU A 362 -24.05 -36.30 231.81
N ASN A 363 -24.36 -35.34 232.68
CA ASN A 363 -24.03 -35.39 234.10
C ASN A 363 -24.87 -36.44 234.89
N GLU A 364 -25.85 -37.14 234.29
CA GLU A 364 -26.79 -38.00 235.04
C GLU A 364 -26.90 -39.48 234.58
N LEU A 365 -26.26 -39.91 233.47
CA LEU A 365 -26.46 -41.26 232.90
C LEU A 365 -25.24 -42.23 232.94
N GLU A 366 -24.10 -41.91 233.57
CA GLU A 366 -23.05 -42.91 233.93
C GLU A 366 -22.65 -42.92 235.43
N LYS A 367 -23.33 -42.11 236.26
CA LYS A 367 -23.39 -42.34 237.72
C LYS A 367 -24.41 -43.44 238.12
N LEU A 368 -25.23 -43.97 237.19
CA LEU A 368 -26.30 -44.97 237.47
C LEU A 368 -26.17 -46.32 236.71
N SER A 369 -25.16 -46.47 235.85
CA SER A 369 -24.65 -47.77 235.40
C SER A 369 -23.17 -47.89 235.78
N GLN A 370 -22.75 -48.20 237.01
CA GLN A 370 -23.08 -49.45 237.67
C GLN A 370 -22.57 -49.38 239.13
N ASN A 371 -23.31 -48.61 239.94
CA ASN A 371 -23.67 -49.06 241.29
C ASN A 371 -24.55 -50.33 241.24
N LEU A 372 -25.18 -50.61 240.09
CA LEU A 372 -25.90 -51.86 239.79
C LEU A 372 -24.98 -53.04 239.42
N LYS A 373 -23.90 -53.26 240.20
CA LYS A 373 -23.43 -54.62 240.58
C LYS A 373 -22.36 -54.63 241.69
N GLU A 374 -22.45 -53.66 242.61
CA GLU A 374 -21.89 -53.70 243.96
C GLU A 374 -22.61 -54.72 244.89
N LYS A 375 -23.15 -55.84 244.36
CA LYS A 375 -24.18 -56.59 245.10
C LYS A 375 -24.07 -58.11 245.06
N LEU A 376 -22.87 -58.67 244.87
CA LEU A 376 -22.58 -60.09 245.17
C LEU A 376 -21.05 -60.33 245.12
N ASN A 377 -20.26 -59.70 245.98
CA ASN A 377 -19.67 -60.46 247.09
C ASN A 377 -20.63 -61.45 247.74
N GLN A 378 -20.10 -62.66 247.96
CA GLN A 378 -20.65 -63.77 248.73
C GLN A 378 -21.58 -64.70 247.95
N ASN A 379 -20.98 -65.65 247.24
CA ASN A 379 -20.33 -66.77 247.92
C ASN A 379 -18.85 -66.85 247.57
#